data_AF-A0A1F5B110-F1
#
_entry.id   AF-A0A1F5B110-F1
#
_cell.length_a   1.000
_cell.length_b   1.000
_cell.length_c   1.000
_cell.angle_alpha   90.00
_cell.angle_beta   90.00
_cell.angle_gamma   90.00
#
_symmetry.space_group_name_H-M   'P 1'
#
loop_
_entity.id
_entity.type
_entity.pdbx_description
1 polymer ?
#
loop_
_entity_poly.entity_id
_entity_poly.type
_entity_poly.pdbx_seq_one_letter_code
_entity_poly.pdbx_strand_id
1 'polypeptide(L)'
;MGKKNKKGGGQPQAPKIEITLRKEREEKSWKGKWVSLIATVKENGRPVVKKAVSFFCGDEHIGDAQTDTDGEAYHIHLLKKGGTHAVTAVYETSRSNTVTVEIQRKIENIVIQSWYKEKDPGVYLVALRVMDGDKPVPGAVLRMGTQRIFIDLEPTDTYGMVFKKITVPRNLVFMVIHENGASIPIAFFNQTKKKGGSHEPARSA
;
A
#
# COMPACT_ATOMS: atom_id res chain seq x y z
N MET A 1 -65.16 -39.89 -21.89
CA MET A 1 -63.99 -39.88 -20.97
C MET A 1 -63.11 -38.67 -21.31
N GLY A 2 -63.23 -37.58 -20.55
CA GLY A 2 -62.48 -36.34 -20.78
C GLY A 2 -61.07 -36.42 -20.22
N LYS A 3 -60.06 -36.18 -21.07
CA LYS A 3 -58.67 -36.01 -20.63
C LYS A 3 -58.50 -34.59 -20.05
N LYS A 4 -58.27 -34.50 -18.74
CA LYS A 4 -57.89 -33.24 -18.07
C LYS A 4 -56.44 -32.89 -18.41
N ASN A 5 -56.24 -31.74 -19.06
CA ASN A 5 -54.94 -31.08 -19.19
C ASN A 5 -54.48 -30.56 -17.82
N LYS A 6 -53.35 -31.07 -17.30
CA LYS A 6 -52.62 -30.43 -16.20
C LYS A 6 -51.86 -29.24 -16.78
N LYS A 7 -52.33 -28.02 -16.48
CA LYS A 7 -51.51 -26.81 -16.61
C LYS A 7 -50.41 -26.87 -15.56
N GLY A 8 -49.15 -26.98 -16.00
CA GLY A 8 -47.99 -26.83 -15.13
C GLY A 8 -47.93 -25.39 -14.63
N GLY A 9 -48.09 -25.21 -13.32
CA GLY A 9 -47.78 -23.95 -12.66
C GLY A 9 -46.27 -23.79 -12.67
N GLY A 10 -45.77 -22.85 -13.48
CA GLY A 10 -44.41 -22.36 -13.35
C GLY A 10 -44.27 -21.72 -11.97
N GLN A 11 -43.46 -22.32 -11.11
CA GLN A 11 -43.16 -21.81 -9.79
C GLN A 11 -42.54 -20.40 -9.93
N PRO A 12 -42.95 -19.39 -9.14
CA PRO A 12 -42.36 -18.06 -9.21
C PRO A 12 -40.86 -18.17 -8.99
N GLN A 13 -40.07 -17.89 -10.02
CA GLN A 13 -38.61 -17.89 -9.90
C GLN A 13 -38.22 -16.61 -9.15
N ALA A 14 -37.41 -16.75 -8.10
CA ALA A 14 -36.87 -15.61 -7.36
C ALA A 14 -36.15 -14.66 -8.33
N PRO A 15 -36.24 -13.33 -8.13
CA PRO A 15 -35.59 -12.37 -9.00
C PRO A 15 -34.09 -12.64 -9.03
N LYS A 16 -33.53 -12.75 -10.23
CA LYS A 16 -32.09 -12.89 -10.43
C LYS A 16 -31.47 -11.51 -10.43
N ILE A 17 -30.75 -11.19 -9.37
CA ILE A 17 -30.00 -9.94 -9.23
C ILE A 17 -28.56 -10.14 -9.73
N GLU A 18 -28.09 -9.25 -10.60
CA GLU A 18 -26.72 -9.17 -11.08
C GLU A 18 -26.15 -7.80 -10.73
N ILE A 19 -24.99 -7.78 -10.08
CA ILE A 19 -24.29 -6.54 -9.74
C ILE A 19 -22.82 -6.65 -10.15
N THR A 20 -22.31 -5.64 -10.85
CA THR A 20 -20.91 -5.53 -11.25
C THR A 20 -20.34 -4.19 -10.83
N LEU A 21 -19.06 -4.16 -10.49
CA LEU A 21 -18.35 -2.98 -10.05
C LEU A 21 -17.14 -2.74 -10.94
N ARG A 22 -16.95 -1.49 -11.38
CA ARG A 22 -15.78 -1.03 -12.13
C ARG A 22 -15.23 0.29 -11.62
N LYS A 23 -13.97 0.57 -11.95
CA LYS A 23 -13.34 1.89 -11.77
C LYS A 23 -13.50 2.68 -13.05
N GLU A 24 -13.86 3.95 -12.94
CA GLU A 24 -13.95 4.85 -14.08
C GLU A 24 -12.65 5.65 -14.28
N ARG A 25 -12.15 6.23 -13.20
CA ARG A 25 -10.95 7.08 -13.20
C ARG A 25 -10.19 6.91 -11.89
N GLU A 26 -8.87 7.04 -12.00
CA GLU A 26 -7.96 7.12 -10.87
C GLU A 26 -7.16 8.42 -10.96
N GLU A 27 -7.28 9.29 -9.95
CA GLU A 27 -6.42 10.47 -9.82
C GLU A 27 -5.38 10.22 -8.75
N LYS A 28 -4.09 10.19 -9.16
CA LYS A 28 -2.97 9.98 -8.23
C LYS A 28 -2.68 11.27 -7.48
N SER A 29 -2.68 11.20 -6.15
CA SER A 29 -2.17 12.26 -5.29
C SER A 29 -1.48 11.66 -4.06
N TRP A 30 -0.51 12.40 -3.52
CA TRP A 30 0.27 12.01 -2.35
C TRP A 30 -0.48 12.20 -1.02
N LYS A 31 -1.66 12.82 -1.05
CA LYS A 31 -2.57 12.98 0.11
C LYS A 31 -3.68 11.93 0.17
N GLY A 32 -3.63 10.94 -0.72
CA GLY A 32 -4.70 9.97 -0.93
C GLY A 32 -5.12 9.92 -2.40
N LYS A 33 -5.87 8.88 -2.75
CA LYS A 33 -6.32 8.63 -4.12
C LYS A 33 -7.84 8.76 -4.15
N TRP A 34 -8.35 9.73 -4.91
CA TRP A 34 -9.76 9.77 -5.25
C TRP A 34 -10.03 8.68 -6.29
N VAL A 35 -11.05 7.87 -6.04
CA VAL A 35 -11.46 6.80 -6.93
C VAL A 35 -12.94 6.98 -7.26
N SER A 36 -13.23 7.02 -8.56
CA SER A 36 -14.61 6.98 -9.06
C SER A 36 -15.02 5.53 -9.31
N LEU A 37 -16.06 5.11 -8.60
CA LEU A 37 -16.61 3.76 -8.61
C LEU A 37 -17.99 3.78 -9.26
N ILE A 38 -18.24 2.80 -10.13
CA ILE A 38 -19.54 2.61 -10.77
C ILE A 38 -20.00 1.19 -10.52
N ALA A 39 -21.13 1.06 -9.82
CA ALA A 39 -21.83 -0.21 -9.67
C ALA A 39 -23.01 -0.27 -10.63
N THR A 40 -23.07 -1.29 -11.49
CA THR A 40 -24.21 -1.53 -12.38
C THR A 40 -25.06 -2.66 -11.82
N VAL A 41 -26.37 -2.40 -11.63
CA VAL A 41 -27.33 -3.35 -11.05
C VAL A 41 -28.41 -3.70 -12.06
N LYS A 42 -28.61 -5.00 -12.27
CA LYS A 42 -29.71 -5.54 -13.08
C LYS A 42 -30.53 -6.56 -12.31
N GLU A 43 -31.83 -6.54 -12.51
CA GLU A 43 -32.76 -7.55 -12.01
C GLU A 43 -33.46 -8.19 -13.21
N ASN A 44 -33.31 -9.51 -13.34
CA ASN A 44 -33.83 -10.27 -14.48
C ASN A 44 -33.40 -9.67 -15.84
N GLY A 45 -32.17 -9.17 -15.91
CA GLY A 45 -31.58 -8.54 -17.09
C GLY A 45 -31.99 -7.08 -17.34
N ARG A 46 -32.86 -6.49 -16.52
CA ARG A 46 -33.31 -5.09 -16.65
C ARG A 46 -32.59 -4.17 -15.66
N PRO A 47 -32.27 -2.93 -16.04
CA PRO A 47 -31.70 -1.94 -15.11
C PRO A 47 -32.58 -1.73 -13.89
N VAL A 48 -31.95 -1.73 -12.71
CA VAL A 48 -32.62 -1.36 -11.46
C VAL A 48 -32.47 0.14 -11.25
N VAL A 49 -33.56 0.90 -11.28
CA VAL A 49 -33.53 2.37 -11.33
C VAL A 49 -33.91 2.99 -9.97
N LYS A 50 -33.19 4.05 -9.57
CA LYS A 50 -33.43 4.84 -8.33
C LYS A 50 -33.40 4.00 -7.04
N LYS A 51 -32.51 3.00 -6.98
CA LYS A 51 -32.31 2.16 -5.79
C LYS A 51 -30.94 2.41 -5.18
N ALA A 52 -30.85 2.28 -3.86
CA ALA A 52 -29.62 2.49 -3.12
C ALA A 52 -28.68 1.29 -3.26
N VAL A 53 -27.39 1.57 -3.51
CA VAL A 53 -26.29 0.61 -3.55
C VAL A 53 -25.24 1.06 -2.54
N SER A 54 -24.80 0.14 -1.69
CA SER A 54 -23.79 0.41 -0.66
C SER A 54 -22.41 -0.03 -1.13
N PHE A 55 -21.42 0.83 -0.91
CA PHE A 55 -20.02 0.58 -1.28
C PHE A 55 -19.20 0.27 -0.03
N PHE A 56 -18.26 -0.66 -0.16
CA PHE A 56 -17.41 -1.13 0.92
C PHE A 56 -15.94 -1.19 0.50
N CYS A 57 -15.05 -0.89 1.44
CA CYS A 57 -13.61 -1.14 1.34
C CYS A 57 -13.21 -2.15 2.42
N GLY A 58 -12.95 -3.40 2.02
CA GLY A 58 -12.94 -4.53 2.95
C GLY A 58 -14.33 -4.70 3.58
N ASP A 59 -14.39 -4.62 4.91
CA ASP A 59 -15.64 -4.65 5.68
C ASP A 59 -16.16 -3.26 6.06
N GLU A 60 -15.41 -2.19 5.77
CA GLU A 60 -15.79 -0.82 6.08
C GLU A 60 -16.76 -0.28 5.04
N HIS A 61 -17.93 0.21 5.48
CA HIS A 61 -18.86 0.94 4.63
C HIS A 61 -18.28 2.32 4.29
N ILE A 62 -18.15 2.61 3.00
CA ILE A 62 -17.53 3.85 2.51
C ILE A 62 -18.53 4.84 1.90
N GLY A 63 -19.79 4.42 1.74
CA GLY A 63 -20.89 5.28 1.34
C GLY A 63 -21.95 4.56 0.50
N ASP A 64 -22.98 5.30 0.14
CA ASP A 64 -24.11 4.82 -0.67
C ASP A 64 -24.29 5.72 -1.90
N ALA A 65 -24.84 5.16 -2.98
CA ALA A 65 -25.31 5.92 -4.14
C ALA A 65 -26.59 5.32 -4.72
N GLN A 66 -27.39 6.15 -5.39
CA GLN A 66 -28.60 5.68 -6.08
C GLN A 66 -28.29 5.33 -7.53
N THR A 67 -28.91 4.27 -8.03
CA THR A 67 -28.83 3.91 -9.45
C THR A 67 -29.60 4.90 -10.33
N ASP A 68 -29.04 5.22 -11.49
CA ASP A 68 -29.67 6.03 -12.52
C ASP A 68 -30.60 5.21 -13.44
N THR A 69 -30.96 5.76 -14.59
CA THR A 69 -31.83 5.11 -15.60
C THR A 69 -31.19 3.91 -16.27
N ASP A 70 -29.87 3.82 -16.28
CA ASP A 70 -29.10 2.69 -16.83
C ASP A 70 -28.76 1.65 -15.76
N GLY A 71 -29.19 1.88 -14.52
CA GLY A 71 -28.94 1.01 -13.38
C GLY A 71 -27.56 1.22 -12.78
N GLU A 72 -26.92 2.36 -13.04
CA GLU A 72 -25.58 2.68 -12.56
C GLU A 72 -25.62 3.58 -11.33
N ALA A 73 -24.93 3.17 -10.27
CA ALA A 73 -24.71 3.97 -9.07
C ALA A 73 -23.27 4.48 -9.04
N TYR A 74 -23.09 5.81 -9.04
CA TYR A 74 -21.80 6.48 -9.05
C TYR A 74 -21.40 6.92 -7.63
N HIS A 75 -20.21 6.50 -7.19
CA HIS A 75 -19.67 6.88 -5.89
C HIS A 75 -18.20 7.32 -6.01
N ILE A 76 -17.86 8.45 -5.39
CA ILE A 76 -16.50 8.97 -5.33
C ILE A 76 -16.00 8.85 -3.90
N HIS A 77 -14.87 8.17 -3.71
CA HIS A 77 -14.30 7.95 -2.38
C HIS A 77 -12.82 8.35 -2.32
N LEU A 78 -12.41 8.96 -1.21
CA LEU A 78 -11.02 9.30 -0.92
C LEU A 78 -10.39 8.23 -0.05
N LEU A 79 -9.55 7.40 -0.65
CA LEU A 79 -8.74 6.45 0.09
C LEU A 79 -7.45 7.13 0.58
N LYS A 80 -7.25 7.18 1.91
CA LYS A 80 -6.12 7.88 2.54
C LYS A 80 -4.96 6.98 2.93
N LYS A 81 -5.22 5.72 3.23
CA LYS A 81 -4.20 4.76 3.70
C LYS A 81 -3.51 4.15 2.49
N GLY A 82 -2.18 4.14 2.44
CA GLY A 82 -1.50 3.43 1.37
C GLY A 82 -1.54 1.90 1.54
N GLY A 83 -1.35 1.19 0.43
CA GLY A 83 -1.50 -0.26 0.31
C GLY A 83 -2.62 -0.63 -0.66
N THR A 84 -2.97 -1.91 -0.64
CA THR A 84 -3.99 -2.50 -1.49
C THR A 84 -5.35 -2.50 -0.79
N HIS A 85 -6.36 -1.94 -1.46
CA HIS A 85 -7.74 -1.86 -1.01
C HIS A 85 -8.64 -2.71 -1.89
N ALA A 86 -9.44 -3.58 -1.27
CA ALA A 86 -10.44 -4.39 -1.95
C ALA A 86 -11.80 -3.72 -1.81
N VAL A 87 -12.36 -3.26 -2.93
CA VAL A 87 -13.63 -2.54 -2.96
C VAL A 87 -14.72 -3.43 -3.53
N THR A 88 -15.89 -3.42 -2.90
CA THR A 88 -17.10 -4.13 -3.36
C THR A 88 -18.32 -3.22 -3.27
N ALA A 89 -19.37 -3.57 -4.01
CA ALA A 89 -20.69 -2.96 -3.91
C ALA A 89 -21.73 -4.02 -3.55
N VAL A 90 -22.76 -3.62 -2.80
CA VAL A 90 -23.84 -4.49 -2.35
C VAL A 90 -25.18 -3.85 -2.69
N TYR A 91 -26.05 -4.64 -3.30
CA TYR A 91 -27.46 -4.33 -3.50
C TYR A 91 -28.29 -5.48 -2.93
N GLU A 92 -29.17 -5.18 -1.97
CA GLU A 92 -29.90 -6.18 -1.19
C GLU A 92 -28.95 -7.24 -0.60
N THR A 93 -29.05 -8.50 -1.04
CA THR A 93 -28.19 -9.61 -0.61
C THR A 93 -27.08 -9.94 -1.61
N SER A 94 -27.01 -9.25 -2.74
CA SER A 94 -26.07 -9.53 -3.82
C SER A 94 -24.83 -8.64 -3.72
N ARG A 95 -23.64 -9.25 -3.81
CA ARG A 95 -22.35 -8.57 -3.78
C ARG A 95 -21.68 -8.63 -5.15
N SER A 96 -21.04 -7.54 -5.54
CA SER A 96 -20.31 -7.42 -6.81
C SER A 96 -19.02 -8.24 -6.84
N ASN A 97 -18.36 -8.26 -8.02
CA ASN A 97 -16.93 -8.56 -8.10
C ASN A 97 -16.12 -7.59 -7.22
N THR A 98 -14.90 -8.01 -6.86
CA THR A 98 -13.94 -7.16 -6.15
C THR A 98 -13.15 -6.31 -7.12
N VAL A 99 -13.02 -5.03 -6.83
CA VAL A 99 -12.14 -4.09 -7.50
C VAL A 99 -10.97 -3.76 -6.59
N THR A 100 -9.75 -3.94 -7.08
CA THR A 100 -8.55 -3.62 -6.32
C THR A 100 -8.07 -2.21 -6.64
N VAL A 101 -7.85 -1.40 -5.61
CA VAL A 101 -7.21 -0.09 -5.71
C VAL A 101 -5.90 -0.11 -4.95
N GLU A 102 -4.82 0.21 -5.64
CA GLU A 102 -3.50 0.37 -5.02
C GLU A 102 -3.18 1.84 -4.82
N ILE A 103 -2.72 2.16 -3.62
CA ILE A 103 -2.26 3.49 -3.22
C ILE A 103 -0.82 3.36 -2.78
N GLN A 104 0.05 4.00 -3.54
CA GLN A 104 1.46 4.09 -3.17
C GLN A 104 1.56 4.85 -1.85
N ARG A 105 2.26 4.26 -0.88
CA ARG A 105 2.61 4.97 0.34
C ARG A 105 3.67 6.01 0.02
N LYS A 106 3.51 7.22 0.52
CA LYS A 106 4.59 8.19 0.57
C LYS A 106 5.39 7.89 1.83
N ILE A 107 6.65 7.50 1.67
CA ILE A 107 7.56 7.44 2.81
C ILE A 107 8.03 8.85 3.07
N GLU A 108 7.73 9.34 4.27
CA GLU A 108 8.15 10.68 4.67
C GLU A 108 9.46 10.63 5.45
N ASN A 109 9.66 9.56 6.25
CA ASN A 109 10.81 9.44 7.11
C ASN A 109 11.40 8.03 7.08
N ILE A 110 12.72 7.97 6.97
CA ILE A 110 13.50 6.76 7.27
C ILE A 110 14.48 7.10 8.37
N VAL A 111 14.40 6.36 9.48
CA VAL A 111 15.24 6.58 10.65
C VAL A 111 16.22 5.43 10.77
N ILE A 112 17.51 5.73 10.87
CA ILE A 112 18.50 4.76 11.37
C ILE A 112 18.30 4.63 12.87
N GLN A 113 17.84 3.47 13.33
CA GLN A 113 17.66 3.20 14.75
C GLN A 113 19.00 2.88 15.42
N SER A 114 19.84 2.12 14.73
CA SER A 114 21.16 1.73 15.21
C SER A 114 22.07 1.34 14.06
N TRP A 115 23.37 1.53 14.26
CA TRP A 115 24.38 0.88 13.46
C TRP A 115 25.48 0.29 14.35
N TYR A 116 25.95 -0.89 13.98
CA TYR A 116 27.08 -1.54 14.64
C TYR A 116 28.14 -1.87 13.60
N LYS A 117 29.36 -1.39 13.84
CA LYS A 117 30.52 -1.80 13.07
C LYS A 117 30.96 -3.18 13.57
N GLU A 118 30.93 -4.17 12.69
CA GLU A 118 31.46 -5.49 13.04
C GLU A 118 32.99 -5.48 13.17
N LYS A 119 33.54 -6.58 13.71
CA LYS A 119 34.99 -6.79 13.79
C LYS A 119 35.62 -6.74 12.39
N ASP A 120 34.88 -7.17 11.37
CA ASP A 120 35.30 -7.15 9.97
C ASP A 120 35.29 -5.71 9.42
N PRO A 121 36.42 -5.21 8.89
CA PRO A 121 36.51 -3.86 8.36
C PRO A 121 35.52 -3.62 7.21
N GLY A 122 34.65 -2.62 7.37
CA GLY A 122 33.70 -2.23 6.33
C GLY A 122 32.34 -2.92 6.43
N VAL A 123 32.12 -3.77 7.43
CA VAL A 123 30.84 -4.45 7.66
C VAL A 123 30.03 -3.75 8.74
N TYR A 124 28.75 -3.50 8.44
CA TYR A 124 27.82 -2.78 9.30
C TYR A 124 26.49 -3.53 9.38
N LEU A 125 25.92 -3.59 10.58
CA LEU A 125 24.51 -3.92 10.77
C LEU A 125 23.72 -2.62 10.79
N VAL A 126 22.71 -2.50 9.94
CA VAL A 126 21.84 -1.33 9.89
C VAL A 126 20.42 -1.76 10.23
N ALA A 127 19.81 -1.06 11.19
CA ALA A 127 18.38 -1.15 11.47
C ALA A 127 17.72 0.13 10.97
N LEU A 128 16.85 -0.01 9.97
CA LEU A 128 16.08 1.09 9.41
C LEU A 128 14.63 0.96 9.84
N ARG A 129 14.02 2.10 10.18
CA ARG A 129 12.58 2.19 10.39
C ARG A 129 11.96 3.10 9.36
N VAL A 130 10.94 2.60 8.67
CA VAL A 130 10.17 3.33 7.67
C VAL A 130 8.87 3.83 8.29
N MET A 131 8.65 5.14 8.20
CA MET A 131 7.51 5.80 8.81
C MET A 131 6.76 6.69 7.81
N ASP A 132 5.43 6.72 7.95
CA ASP A 132 4.50 7.66 7.33
C ASP A 132 3.86 8.48 8.47
N GLY A 133 4.34 9.71 8.65
CA GLY A 133 4.17 10.44 9.92
C GLY A 133 4.69 9.63 11.11
N ASP A 134 3.82 9.36 12.08
CA ASP A 134 4.13 8.56 13.28
C ASP A 134 3.80 7.07 13.13
N LYS A 135 3.36 6.62 11.95
CA LYS A 135 2.92 5.23 11.71
C LYS A 135 4.00 4.42 11.00
N PRO A 136 4.30 3.19 11.45
CA PRO A 136 5.20 2.31 10.74
C PRO A 136 4.63 1.89 9.39
N VAL A 137 5.51 1.62 8.43
CA VAL A 137 5.15 1.14 7.11
C VAL A 137 5.61 -0.31 6.91
N PRO A 138 4.75 -1.32 7.15
CA PRO A 138 5.05 -2.72 6.83
C PRO A 138 5.08 -3.00 5.33
N GLY A 139 5.94 -3.91 4.91
CA GLY A 139 6.09 -4.37 3.53
C GLY A 139 6.76 -3.36 2.59
N ALA A 140 7.33 -2.28 3.11
CA ALA A 140 8.08 -1.31 2.32
C ALA A 140 9.33 -1.97 1.73
N VAL A 141 9.54 -1.81 0.43
CA VAL A 141 10.69 -2.38 -0.28
C VAL A 141 11.68 -1.26 -0.53
N LEU A 142 12.80 -1.32 0.18
CA LEU A 142 13.84 -0.31 0.13
C LEU A 142 15.02 -0.77 -0.73
N ARG A 143 15.61 0.18 -1.44
CA ARG A 143 16.95 0.02 -2.01
C ARG A 143 17.91 0.94 -1.34
N MET A 144 19.06 0.42 -0.98
CA MET A 144 20.06 1.16 -0.22
C MET A 144 21.38 1.13 -0.95
N GLY A 145 21.97 2.30 -1.22
CA GLY A 145 23.15 2.32 -2.06
C GLY A 145 23.81 3.67 -2.25
N THR A 146 24.78 3.68 -3.15
CA THR A 146 25.35 4.91 -3.73
C THR A 146 24.71 5.20 -5.06
N GLN A 147 25.09 6.30 -5.72
CA GLN A 147 24.71 6.55 -7.11
C GLN A 147 25.10 5.42 -8.09
N ARG A 148 26.02 4.51 -7.71
CA ARG A 148 26.56 3.47 -8.60
C ARG A 148 26.27 2.03 -8.17
N ILE A 149 25.93 1.78 -6.90
CA ILE A 149 25.77 0.44 -6.35
C ILE A 149 24.59 0.45 -5.41
N PHE A 150 23.60 -0.43 -5.65
CA PHE A 150 22.42 -0.59 -4.81
C PHE A 150 22.35 -2.00 -4.24
N ILE A 151 21.81 -2.10 -3.03
CA ILE A 151 21.50 -3.33 -2.32
C ILE A 151 20.00 -3.31 -2.08
N ASP A 152 19.29 -4.32 -2.59
CA ASP A 152 17.90 -4.55 -2.25
C ASP A 152 17.80 -4.98 -0.78
N LEU A 153 16.92 -4.32 -0.04
CA LEU A 153 16.57 -4.70 1.32
C LEU A 153 15.36 -5.62 1.30
N GLU A 154 15.24 -6.42 2.36
CA GLU A 154 14.01 -7.19 2.58
C GLU A 154 12.85 -6.24 2.85
N PRO A 155 11.60 -6.64 2.52
CA PRO A 155 10.43 -5.87 2.89
C PRO A 155 10.41 -5.63 4.41
N THR A 156 10.01 -4.43 4.83
CA THR A 156 9.89 -4.13 6.26
C THR A 156 8.87 -5.03 6.96
N ASP A 157 9.11 -5.31 8.23
CA ASP A 157 8.22 -6.10 9.08
C ASP A 157 6.95 -5.33 9.52
N THR A 158 6.14 -5.93 10.40
CA THR A 158 4.91 -5.31 10.93
C THR A 158 5.16 -4.03 11.73
N TYR A 159 6.39 -3.76 12.16
CA TYR A 159 6.81 -2.53 12.86
C TYR A 159 7.50 -1.52 11.94
N GLY A 160 7.48 -1.78 10.62
CA GLY A 160 8.16 -0.94 9.62
C GLY A 160 9.67 -1.05 9.70
N MET A 161 10.20 -2.10 10.32
CA MET A 161 11.64 -2.30 10.51
C MET A 161 12.22 -3.18 9.43
N VAL A 162 13.46 -2.88 9.02
CA VAL A 162 14.31 -3.81 8.28
C VAL A 162 15.70 -3.82 8.88
N PHE A 163 16.26 -5.02 9.00
CA PHE A 163 17.62 -5.24 9.48
C PHE A 163 18.44 -5.78 8.32
N LYS A 164 19.56 -5.14 8.01
CA LYS A 164 20.47 -5.63 6.98
C LYS A 164 21.91 -5.54 7.42
N LYS A 165 22.62 -6.65 7.24
CA LYS A 165 24.08 -6.68 7.24
C LYS A 165 24.58 -6.20 5.88
N ILE A 166 25.39 -5.15 5.88
CA ILE A 166 25.95 -4.56 4.67
C ILE A 166 27.46 -4.46 4.77
N THR A 167 28.11 -4.58 3.61
CA THR A 167 29.52 -4.28 3.45
C THR A 167 29.64 -3.01 2.64
N VAL A 168 30.16 -1.94 3.25
CA VAL A 168 30.40 -0.67 2.57
C VAL A 168 31.89 -0.49 2.27
N PRO A 169 32.25 0.06 1.09
CA PRO A 169 33.61 0.42 0.79
C PRO A 169 34.16 1.43 1.81
N ARG A 170 35.47 1.39 2.08
CA ARG A 170 36.14 2.23 3.10
C ARG A 170 35.95 3.75 2.92
N ASN A 171 35.53 4.20 1.73
CA ASN A 171 35.38 5.61 1.37
C ASN A 171 33.91 6.03 1.17
N LEU A 172 32.95 5.26 1.71
CA LEU A 172 31.54 5.61 1.58
C LEU A 172 31.16 6.74 2.56
N VAL A 173 30.73 7.88 2.01
CA VAL A 173 30.37 9.07 2.79
C VAL A 173 28.84 9.26 2.89
N PHE A 174 28.10 8.79 1.90
CA PHE A 174 26.65 8.90 1.86
C PHE A 174 26.04 7.66 1.23
N MET A 175 24.78 7.42 1.59
CA MET A 175 23.94 6.38 1.05
C MET A 175 22.58 6.97 0.81
N VAL A 176 21.95 6.56 -0.27
CA VAL A 176 20.62 7.01 -0.64
C VAL A 176 19.70 5.82 -0.49
N ILE A 177 18.58 6.02 0.19
CA ILE A 177 17.49 5.07 0.14
C ILE A 177 16.53 5.50 -0.95
N HIS A 178 16.28 4.58 -1.89
CA HIS A 178 15.31 4.76 -2.96
C HIS A 178 14.06 3.94 -2.67
N GLU A 179 12.90 4.59 -2.78
CA GLU A 179 11.62 3.90 -2.92
C GLU A 179 10.74 4.66 -3.92
N ASN A 180 10.25 3.97 -4.94
CA ASN A 180 9.23 4.48 -5.88
C ASN A 180 9.52 5.89 -6.45
N GLY A 181 10.79 6.22 -6.68
CA GLY A 181 11.24 7.50 -7.23
C GLY A 181 11.61 8.57 -6.20
N ALA A 182 11.32 8.36 -4.91
CA ALA A 182 11.82 9.20 -3.82
C ALA A 182 13.23 8.76 -3.41
N SER A 183 14.11 9.74 -3.15
CA SER A 183 15.49 9.51 -2.73
C SER A 183 15.72 10.22 -1.40
N ILE A 184 16.00 9.46 -0.34
CA ILE A 184 16.29 10.01 0.99
C ILE A 184 17.81 9.87 1.22
N PRO A 185 18.57 10.97 1.24
CA PRO A 185 19.99 10.92 1.52
C PRO A 185 20.22 10.62 3.01
N ILE A 186 21.11 9.69 3.27
CA ILE A 186 21.61 9.32 4.59
C ILE A 186 23.11 9.58 4.60
N ALA A 187 23.55 10.51 5.45
CA ALA A 187 24.97 10.80 5.64
C ALA A 187 25.58 9.84 6.67
N PHE A 188 26.71 9.22 6.33
CA PHE A 188 27.53 8.49 7.30
C PHE A 188 28.68 9.39 7.75
N PHE A 189 28.68 9.78 9.02
CA PHE A 189 29.85 10.40 9.62
C PHE A 189 30.88 9.32 9.95
N ASN A 190 31.91 9.21 9.09
CA ASN A 190 33.09 8.42 9.41
C ASN A 190 33.84 9.11 10.55
N GLN A 191 33.60 8.71 11.81
CA GLN A 191 34.44 9.13 12.92
C GLN A 191 35.81 8.43 12.81
N THR A 192 36.69 9.00 12.00
CA THR A 192 38.12 8.68 12.10
C THR A 192 38.60 9.24 13.43
N LYS A 193 38.89 8.34 14.39
CA LYS A 193 39.59 8.69 15.64
C LYS A 193 40.81 9.56 15.30
N LYS A 194 40.83 10.81 15.74
CA LYS A 194 42.09 11.56 15.90
C LYS A 194 42.96 10.71 16.83
N LYS A 195 44.03 10.10 16.31
CA LYS A 195 45.07 9.52 17.16
C LYS A 195 45.67 10.67 17.98
N GLY A 196 45.40 10.69 19.28
CA GLY A 196 46.15 11.51 20.22
C GLY A 196 47.59 11.02 20.23
N GLY A 197 48.50 11.86 19.73
CA GLY A 197 49.93 11.66 19.93
C GLY A 197 50.24 11.93 21.39
N SER A 198 50.58 10.87 22.13
CA SER A 198 51.23 10.97 23.43
C SER A 198 52.62 11.59 23.23
N HIS A 199 52.84 12.79 23.76
CA HIS A 199 54.19 13.33 23.91
C HIS A 199 54.88 12.57 25.04
N GLU A 200 55.87 11.78 24.67
CA GLU A 200 56.86 11.17 25.56
C GLU A 200 57.80 12.28 26.08
N PRO A 201 57.95 12.51 27.40
CA PRO A 201 58.95 13.45 27.89
C PRO A 201 60.34 12.81 27.81
N ALA A 202 61.25 13.49 27.13
CA ALA A 202 62.66 13.12 27.01
C ALA A 202 63.30 12.96 28.40
N ARG A 203 63.96 11.82 28.63
CA ARG A 203 64.92 11.64 29.72
C ARG A 203 66.19 12.43 29.39
N SER A 204 66.50 13.44 30.18
CA SER A 204 67.84 14.03 30.23
C SER A 204 68.72 13.23 31.19
N ALA A 205 69.85 12.73 30.69
CA ALA A 205 71.01 12.36 31.48
C ALA A 205 71.96 13.57 31.58
#